data_AF-A0A7W1LB43-F1
#
_entry.id   AF-A0A7W1LB43-F1
#
_cell.length_a   1.000
_cell.length_b   1.000
_cell.length_c   1.000
_cell.angle_alpha   90.00
_cell.angle_beta   90.00
_cell.angle_gamma   90.00
#
_symmetry.space_group_name_H-M   'P 1'
#
loop_
_entity.id
_entity.type
_entity.pdbx_description
1 polymer ?
#
loop_
_entity_poly.entity_id
_entity_poly.type
_entity_poly.pdbx_seq_one_letter_code
_entity_poly.pdbx_strand_id
1 'polypeptide(L)'
;MRLNRVTIENFRSISNVTIKFEPRCRVLVGINESGKSNILKALSLLDTEKTIGDEDLRESSTDEDIIEEGEISFIFTLDDEDRTRAYEILKKKVLGDLDANPIIEIDKKKLTLLQYFSYKIETLYRILFIVKAVRGAIGYKRIFQF
;
A
#
# COMPACT_ATOMS: atom_id res chain seq x y z
N MET A 1 2.45 14.17 3.22
CA MET A 1 1.92 13.00 2.48
C MET A 1 0.42 12.94 2.64
N ARG A 2 -0.32 12.65 1.57
CA ARG A 2 -1.79 12.55 1.62
C ARG A 2 -2.28 11.23 1.04
N LEU A 3 -3.13 10.49 1.77
CA LEU A 3 -3.74 9.27 1.25
C LEU A 3 -4.66 9.63 0.07
N ASN A 4 -4.38 9.08 -1.10
CA ASN A 4 -5.11 9.31 -2.34
C ASN A 4 -6.20 8.25 -2.54
N ARG A 5 -5.81 6.97 -2.43
CA ARG A 5 -6.71 5.83 -2.58
C ARG A 5 -6.19 4.62 -1.81
N VAL A 6 -7.10 3.74 -1.44
CA VAL A 6 -6.79 2.38 -1.00
C VAL A 6 -7.46 1.39 -1.93
N THR A 7 -6.77 0.30 -2.26
CA THR A 7 -7.36 -0.91 -2.84
C THR A 7 -7.24 -2.02 -1.82
N ILE A 8 -8.34 -2.74 -1.59
CA ILE A 8 -8.44 -3.84 -0.63
C ILE A 8 -8.87 -5.08 -1.41
N GLU A 9 -8.07 -6.12 -1.36
CA GLU A 9 -8.30 -7.39 -2.06
C GLU A 9 -8.21 -8.54 -1.08
N ASN A 10 -9.21 -9.43 -1.12
CA ASN A 10 -9.32 -10.62 -0.28
C ASN A 10 -9.10 -10.37 1.22
N PHE A 11 -9.76 -9.35 1.76
CA PHE A 11 -9.66 -8.99 3.19
C PHE A 11 -11.00 -9.19 3.90
N ARG A 12 -11.07 -10.14 4.82
CA ARG A 12 -12.31 -10.52 5.54
C ARG A 12 -13.45 -10.74 4.54
N SER A 13 -14.57 -10.03 4.68
CA SER A 13 -15.71 -10.15 3.77
C SER A 13 -15.54 -9.44 2.41
N ILE A 14 -14.39 -8.82 2.13
CA ILE A 14 -14.17 -7.97 0.96
C ILE A 14 -13.34 -8.74 -0.07
N SER A 15 -13.92 -9.02 -1.24
CA SER A 15 -13.19 -9.61 -2.37
C SER A 15 -12.31 -8.57 -3.08
N ASN A 16 -12.89 -7.45 -3.52
CA ASN A 16 -12.15 -6.33 -4.09
C ASN A 16 -12.93 -5.01 -3.88
N VAL A 17 -12.27 -3.98 -3.36
CA VAL A 17 -12.80 -2.61 -3.39
C VAL A 17 -11.69 -1.58 -3.50
N THR A 18 -11.91 -0.55 -4.31
CA THR A 18 -11.07 0.65 -4.35
C THR A 18 -11.82 1.86 -3.78
N ILE A 19 -11.22 2.54 -2.82
CA ILE A 19 -11.76 3.75 -2.19
C ILE A 19 -10.81 4.90 -2.46
N LYS A 20 -11.28 5.95 -3.14
CA LYS A 20 -10.53 7.20 -3.34
C LYS A 20 -10.84 8.17 -2.20
N PHE A 21 -9.93 9.02 -1.75
CA PHE A 21 -10.19 9.96 -0.64
C PHE A 21 -10.51 11.39 -1.11
N GLU A 22 -10.91 11.52 -2.38
CA GLU A 22 -11.53 12.73 -2.91
C GLU A 22 -13.02 12.44 -3.20
N PRO A 23 -13.96 13.25 -2.69
CA PRO A 23 -13.77 14.37 -1.76
C PRO A 23 -13.29 13.95 -0.37
N ARG A 24 -12.65 14.87 0.36
CA ARG A 24 -11.95 14.62 1.65
C ARG A 24 -12.79 13.92 2.72
N CYS A 25 -14.10 14.16 2.74
CA CYS A 25 -15.03 13.51 3.65
C CYS A 25 -15.80 12.41 2.90
N ARG A 26 -15.61 11.16 3.33
CA ARG A 26 -16.30 9.98 2.80
C ARG A 26 -17.20 9.41 3.88
N VAL A 27 -18.45 9.17 3.53
CA VAL A 27 -19.41 8.47 4.39
C VAL A 27 -19.62 7.06 3.85
N LEU A 28 -19.42 6.05 4.70
CA LEU A 28 -19.72 4.66 4.38
C LEU A 28 -21.16 4.35 4.81
N VAL A 29 -22.04 4.08 3.85
CA VAL A 29 -23.45 3.72 4.09
C VAL A 29 -23.74 2.32 3.57
N GLY A 30 -24.71 1.64 4.19
CA GLY A 30 -25.13 0.29 3.81
C GLY A 30 -25.73 -0.48 4.98
N ILE A 31 -26.41 -1.59 4.69
CA ILE A 31 -27.01 -2.47 5.69
C ILE A 31 -25.97 -3.05 6.66
N ASN A 32 -26.40 -3.53 7.83
CA ASN A 32 -25.50 -4.23 8.74
C ASN A 32 -24.81 -5.41 8.02
N GLU A 33 -23.60 -5.73 8.47
CA GLU A 33 -22.78 -6.83 7.91
C GLU A 33 -22.33 -6.66 6.45
N SER A 34 -22.61 -5.52 5.81
CA SER A 34 -22.16 -5.19 4.45
C SER A 34 -20.65 -4.93 4.29
N GLY A 35 -19.82 -5.23 5.30
CA GLY A 35 -18.37 -5.03 5.24
C GLY A 35 -17.83 -3.62 5.56
N LYS A 36 -18.68 -2.65 5.96
CA LYS A 36 -18.22 -1.28 6.31
C LYS A 36 -17.13 -1.26 7.39
N SER A 37 -17.32 -2.03 8.46
CA SER A 37 -16.31 -2.13 9.53
C SER A 37 -15.05 -2.85 9.06
N ASN A 38 -15.15 -3.75 8.08
CA ASN A 38 -13.98 -4.43 7.48
C ASN A 38 -13.15 -3.45 6.64
N ILE A 39 -13.79 -2.51 5.94
CA ILE A 39 -13.08 -1.39 5.29
C ILE A 39 -12.29 -0.58 6.32
N LEU A 40 -12.91 -0.20 7.45
CA LEU A 40 -12.22 0.56 8.50
C LEU A 40 -11.08 -0.24 9.15
N LYS A 41 -11.27 -1.56 9.34
CA LYS A 41 -10.20 -2.46 9.82
C LYS A 41 -9.02 -2.51 8.85
N ALA A 42 -9.28 -2.66 7.55
CA ALA A 42 -8.26 -2.61 6.50
C ALA A 42 -7.48 -1.29 6.54
N LEU A 43 -8.18 -0.16 6.60
CA LEU A 43 -7.56 1.17 6.71
C LEU A 43 -6.71 1.32 7.98
N SER A 44 -7.15 0.71 9.08
CA SER A 44 -6.41 0.77 10.34
C SER A 44 -5.07 0.05 10.29
N LEU A 45 -4.81 -0.79 9.28
CA LEU A 45 -3.49 -1.40 9.07
C LEU A 45 -2.45 -0.41 8.55
N LEU A 46 -2.80 0.86 8.28
CA LEU A 46 -1.79 1.92 8.15
C LEU A 46 -0.96 2.09 9.43
N ASP A 47 -1.56 1.79 10.58
CA ASP A 47 -0.84 1.68 11.84
C ASP A 47 0.02 0.40 11.81
N THR A 48 1.33 0.58 11.97
CA THR A 48 2.32 -0.50 11.92
C THR A 48 2.25 -1.42 13.13
N GLU A 49 1.69 -0.94 14.24
CA GLU A 49 1.53 -1.73 15.48
C GLU A 49 0.37 -2.72 15.37
N LYS A 50 -0.52 -2.54 14.38
CA LYS A 50 -1.59 -3.51 14.14
C LYS A 50 -1.05 -4.76 13.45
N THR A 51 -1.39 -5.90 14.06
CA THR A 51 -1.11 -7.23 13.53
C THR A 51 -2.23 -7.69 12.62
N ILE A 52 -1.88 -8.54 11.66
CA ILE A 52 -2.83 -9.26 10.81
C ILE A 52 -2.97 -10.67 11.35
N GLY A 53 -4.22 -11.11 11.52
CA GLY A 53 -4.56 -12.45 11.95
C GLY A 53 -4.99 -13.36 10.80
N ASP A 54 -5.20 -14.64 11.09
CA ASP A 54 -5.69 -15.61 10.11
C ASP A 54 -7.09 -15.22 9.60
N GLU A 55 -7.90 -14.57 10.44
CA GLU A 55 -9.25 -14.12 10.11
C GLU A 55 -9.31 -12.90 9.19
N ASP A 56 -8.17 -12.26 8.92
CA ASP A 56 -8.09 -11.09 8.04
C ASP A 56 -8.05 -11.47 6.56
N LEU A 57 -7.64 -12.69 6.20
CA LEU A 57 -7.77 -13.18 4.84
C LEU A 57 -9.21 -13.61 4.58
N ARG A 58 -9.71 -13.29 3.40
CA ARG A 58 -11.07 -13.68 3.00
C ARG A 58 -11.19 -15.20 2.89
N GLU A 59 -12.19 -15.76 3.52
CA GLU A 59 -12.62 -17.14 3.27
C GLU A 59 -13.37 -17.20 1.94
N SER A 60 -13.03 -18.17 1.09
CA SER A 60 -13.75 -18.44 -0.15
C SER A 60 -15.08 -19.15 0.13
N SER A 61 -16.07 -18.90 -0.72
CA SER A 61 -17.33 -19.67 -0.69
C SER A 61 -17.13 -21.04 -1.34
N THR A 62 -18.10 -21.94 -1.18
CA THR A 62 -18.01 -23.33 -1.70
C THR A 62 -17.83 -23.40 -3.23
N ASP A 63 -18.26 -22.35 -3.94
CA ASP A 63 -18.18 -22.24 -5.40
C ASP A 63 -16.99 -21.37 -5.88
N GLU A 64 -16.10 -20.96 -4.98
CA GLU A 64 -14.92 -20.14 -5.28
C GLU A 64 -13.62 -20.94 -5.07
N ASP A 65 -12.60 -20.62 -5.85
CA ASP A 65 -11.25 -21.15 -5.63
C ASP A 65 -10.74 -20.77 -4.23
N ILE A 66 -9.84 -21.59 -3.68
CA ILE A 66 -9.21 -21.32 -2.40
C ILE A 66 -8.42 -20.01 -2.49
N ILE A 67 -8.69 -19.10 -1.57
CA ILE A 67 -7.98 -17.83 -1.46
C ILE A 67 -6.74 -18.06 -0.58
N GLU A 68 -5.57 -17.98 -1.20
CA GLU A 68 -4.27 -18.16 -0.52
C GLU A 68 -3.56 -16.83 -0.23
N GLU A 69 -4.02 -15.74 -0.83
CA GLU A 69 -3.41 -14.42 -0.68
C GLU A 69 -4.42 -13.27 -0.74
N GLY A 70 -4.03 -12.16 -0.12
CA GLY A 70 -4.73 -10.89 -0.18
C GLY A 70 -3.78 -9.71 -0.08
N GLU A 71 -4.28 -8.53 -0.45
CA GLU A 71 -3.48 -7.32 -0.49
C GLU A 71 -4.29 -6.11 -0.02
N ILE A 72 -3.66 -5.24 0.77
CA ILE A 72 -4.11 -3.87 0.96
C ILE A 72 -3.04 -2.92 0.41
N SER A 73 -3.45 -2.11 -0.57
CA SER A 73 -2.61 -1.22 -1.35
C SER A 73 -2.99 0.22 -1.06
N PHE A 74 -2.17 0.95 -0.31
CA PHE A 74 -2.36 2.38 -0.02
C PHE A 74 -1.50 3.23 -0.95
N ILE A 75 -2.14 4.17 -1.64
CA ILE A 75 -1.44 5.09 -2.54
C ILE A 75 -1.53 6.49 -1.97
N PHE A 76 -0.36 7.10 -1.79
CA PHE A 76 -0.21 8.44 -1.25
C PHE A 76 0.26 9.38 -2.35
N THR A 77 -0.29 10.60 -2.37
CA THR A 77 0.28 11.71 -3.13
C THR A 77 1.36 12.38 -2.27
N LEU A 78 2.49 12.70 -2.90
CA LEU A 78 3.63 13.40 -2.32
C LEU A 78 3.58 14.88 -2.71
N ASP A 79 3.48 15.76 -1.72
CA ASP A 79 3.69 17.19 -1.93
C ASP A 79 5.19 17.53 -2.04
N ASP A 80 5.50 18.81 -2.27
CA ASP A 80 6.88 19.25 -2.51
C ASP A 80 7.76 18.99 -1.28
N GLU A 81 7.23 19.22 -0.08
CA GLU A 81 7.93 18.98 1.19
C GLU A 81 8.23 17.50 1.39
N ASP A 82 7.28 16.62 1.09
CA ASP A 82 7.47 15.16 1.15
C ASP A 82 8.60 14.70 0.22
N ARG A 83 8.60 15.19 -1.02
CA ARG A 83 9.59 14.79 -2.03
C ARG A 83 10.99 15.26 -1.65
N THR A 84 11.12 16.50 -1.19
CA THR A 84 12.39 17.02 -0.65
C THR A 84 12.86 16.19 0.53
N ARG A 85 11.98 15.86 1.48
CA ARG A 85 12.34 15.05 2.66
C ARG A 85 12.77 13.63 2.27
N ALA A 86 12.07 12.98 1.35
CA ALA A 86 12.41 11.64 0.88
C ALA A 86 13.78 11.62 0.17
N TYR A 87 14.02 12.61 -0.68
CA TYR A 87 15.32 12.81 -1.32
C TYR A 87 16.45 12.96 -0.29
N GLU A 88 16.30 13.83 0.72
CA GLU A 88 17.32 14.06 1.75
C GLU A 88 17.63 12.80 2.58
N ILE A 89 16.61 12.00 2.90
CA ILE A 89 16.79 10.74 3.62
C ILE A 89 17.58 9.74 2.79
N LEU A 90 17.26 9.61 1.49
CA LEU A 90 17.95 8.68 0.59
C LEU A 90 19.37 9.15 0.26
N LYS A 91 19.58 10.46 0.09
CA LYS A 91 20.90 11.04 -0.16
C LYS A 91 21.92 10.64 0.90
N LYS A 92 21.49 10.57 2.17
CA LYS A 92 22.34 10.14 3.29
C LYS A 92 22.68 8.64 3.30
N LYS A 93 21.93 7.82 2.57
CA LYS A 93 22.09 6.35 2.55
C LYS A 93 22.89 5.85 1.35
N VAL A 94 23.09 6.70 0.33
CA VAL A 94 23.79 6.33 -0.89
C VAL A 94 25.08 7.13 -0.97
N LEU A 95 26.21 6.45 -1.19
CA LEU A 95 27.51 7.08 -1.37
C LEU A 95 27.65 7.60 -2.80
N GLY A 96 28.20 8.80 -2.96
CA GLY A 96 28.51 9.42 -4.25
C GLY A 96 27.75 10.73 -4.50
N ASP A 97 28.07 11.38 -5.63
CA ASP A 97 27.37 12.58 -6.07
C ASP A 97 26.10 12.20 -6.84
N LEU A 98 24.99 12.17 -6.11
CA LEU A 98 23.66 11.76 -6.61
C LEU A 98 22.95 12.86 -7.43
N ASP A 99 23.51 14.07 -7.42
CA ASP A 99 22.97 15.22 -8.14
C ASP A 99 23.62 15.35 -9.52
N ALA A 100 24.88 14.95 -9.65
CA ALA A 100 25.60 14.93 -10.92
C ALA A 100 25.44 13.62 -11.70
N ASN A 101 25.28 12.48 -11.02
CA ASN A 101 25.29 11.17 -11.67
C ASN A 101 23.88 10.55 -11.76
N PRO A 102 23.40 10.22 -12.96
CA PRO A 102 22.18 9.44 -13.12
C PRO A 102 22.36 8.03 -12.55
N ILE A 103 21.51 7.68 -11.58
CA ILE A 103 21.55 6.38 -10.89
C ILE A 103 20.24 5.59 -11.01
N ILE A 104 19.23 6.19 -11.64
CA ILE A 104 17.90 5.60 -11.84
C ILE A 104 17.63 5.52 -13.34
N GLU A 105 17.14 4.38 -13.81
CA GLU A 105 16.69 4.20 -15.20
C GLU A 105 15.21 3.83 -15.23
N ILE A 106 14.40 4.65 -15.90
CA ILE A 106 12.95 4.44 -16.08
C ILE A 106 12.63 4.70 -17.54
N ASP A 107 11.96 3.75 -18.19
CA ASP A 107 11.61 3.84 -19.62
C ASP A 107 12.79 4.26 -20.51
N LYS A 108 13.98 3.71 -20.24
CA LYS A 108 15.26 4.01 -20.90
C LYS A 108 15.79 5.44 -20.70
N LYS A 109 15.14 6.25 -19.87
CA LYS A 109 15.66 7.56 -19.43
C LYS A 109 16.48 7.38 -18.17
N LYS A 110 17.71 7.89 -18.20
CA LYS A 110 18.59 7.96 -17.03
C LYS A 110 18.30 9.25 -16.27
N LEU A 111 18.03 9.12 -14.98
CA LEU A 111 17.67 10.22 -14.08
C LEU A 111 18.62 10.24 -12.88
N THR A 112 18.95 11.45 -12.43
CA THR A 112 19.55 11.66 -11.11
C THR A 112 18.50 11.42 -10.02
N LEU A 113 18.95 11.27 -8.77
CA LEU A 113 18.01 11.08 -7.66
C LEU A 113 17.09 12.31 -7.50
N LEU A 114 17.64 13.51 -7.67
CA LEU A 114 16.87 14.76 -7.61
C LEU A 114 15.80 14.82 -8.71
N GLN A 115 16.17 14.47 -9.94
CA GLN A 115 15.22 14.43 -11.06
C GLN A 115 14.11 13.42 -10.81
N TYR A 116 14.44 12.23 -10.29
CA TYR A 116 13.45 11.23 -9.94
C TYR A 116 12.39 11.76 -8.97
N PHE A 117 12.82 12.38 -7.86
CA PHE A 117 11.89 12.97 -6.88
C PHE A 117 11.19 14.23 -7.40
N SER A 118 11.70 14.89 -8.44
CA SER A 118 11.00 15.99 -9.10
C SER A 118 9.79 15.51 -9.90
N TYR A 119 9.85 14.29 -10.47
CA TYR A 119 8.73 13.69 -11.23
C TYR A 119 7.82 12.80 -10.41
N LYS A 120 8.26 12.32 -9.24
CA LYS A 120 7.52 11.33 -8.45
C LYS A 120 6.36 11.95 -7.66
N ILE A 121 5.13 11.78 -8.13
CA ILE A 121 3.94 12.39 -7.51
C ILE A 121 3.22 11.44 -6.54
N GLU A 122 3.35 10.14 -6.72
CA GLU A 122 2.69 9.14 -5.88
C GLU A 122 3.69 8.12 -5.29
N THR A 123 3.38 7.57 -4.13
CA THR A 123 4.08 6.41 -3.55
C THR A 123 3.08 5.36 -3.12
N LEU A 124 3.55 4.12 -3.06
CA LEU A 124 2.73 2.94 -2.80
C LEU A 124 3.22 2.24 -1.53
N TYR A 125 2.27 1.97 -0.63
CA TYR A 125 2.47 1.15 0.54
C TYR A 125 1.55 -0.07 0.48
N ARG A 126 2.12 -1.26 0.38
CA ARG A 126 1.40 -2.52 0.29
C ARG A 126 1.52 -3.32 1.56
N ILE A 127 0.45 -4.03 1.88
CA ILE A 127 0.43 -5.06 2.90
C ILE A 127 -0.07 -6.32 2.21
N LEU A 128 0.82 -7.30 2.05
CA LEU A 128 0.51 -8.60 1.46
C LEU A 128 0.24 -9.60 2.59
N PHE A 129 -0.82 -10.39 2.46
CA PHE A 129 -1.15 -11.52 3.33
C PHE A 129 -1.07 -12.79 2.49
N ILE A 130 -0.36 -13.80 2.98
CA ILE A 130 -0.12 -15.06 2.25
C ILE A 130 -0.22 -16.22 3.24
N VAL A 131 -0.99 -17.25 2.89
CA VAL A 131 -1.06 -18.49 3.66
C VAL A 131 0.30 -19.20 3.61
N LYS A 132 0.88 -19.52 4.78
CA LYS A 132 2.13 -20.28 4.83
C LYS A 132 1.84 -21.78 4.78
N ALA A 133 2.46 -22.44 3.80
CA ALA A 133 2.34 -23.90 3.57
C ALA A 133 2.64 -24.78 4.79
N VAL A 134 3.41 -24.32 5.78
CA VAL A 134 3.93 -25.20 6.85
C VAL A 134 2.96 -25.36 8.03
N ARG A 135 1.95 -24.50 8.21
CA ARG A 135 1.00 -24.61 9.35
C ARG A 135 -0.42 -24.05 9.11
N GLY A 136 -0.75 -23.62 7.89
CA GLY A 136 -2.01 -22.91 7.63
C GLY A 136 -2.09 -21.50 8.26
N ALA A 137 -1.04 -21.06 8.96
CA ALA A 137 -0.94 -19.73 9.54
C ALA A 137 -0.63 -18.67 8.48
N ILE A 138 -1.17 -17.48 8.65
CA ILE A 138 -0.95 -16.36 7.73
C ILE A 138 0.39 -15.69 7.99
N GLY A 139 1.17 -15.54 6.93
CA GLY A 139 2.27 -14.61 6.85
C GLY A 139 1.80 -13.27 6.31
N TYR A 140 2.44 -12.18 6.73
CA TYR A 140 2.26 -10.92 6.04
C TYR A 140 3.59 -10.18 5.82
N LYS A 141 3.60 -9.32 4.82
CA LYS A 141 4.75 -8.46 4.49
C LYS A 141 4.26 -7.06 4.16
N ARG A 142 4.83 -6.06 4.83
CA ARG A 142 4.65 -4.65 4.54
C ARG A 142 5.74 -4.21 3.54
N ILE A 143 5.35 -3.61 2.42
CA ILE A 143 6.25 -3.22 1.33
C ILE A 143 6.01 -1.75 1.00
N PHE A 144 7.07 -0.95 1.06
CA PHE A 144 7.04 0.42 0.55
C PHE A 144 7.75 0.48 -0.81
N GLN A 145 7.09 1.07 -1.79
CA GLN A 145 7.62 1.29 -3.14
C GLN A 145 7.60 2.79 -3.46
N PHE A 146 8.80 3.30 -3.75
CA PHE A 146 9.01 4.69 -4.14
C PHE A 146 8.89 4.92 -5.62
#